data_AF-A0A956JXE9-F1
#
_entry.id   AF-A0A956JXE9-F1
#
_cell.length_a   1.000
_cell.length_b   1.000
_cell.length_c   1.000
_cell.angle_alpha   90.00
_cell.angle_beta   90.00
_cell.angle_gamma   90.00
#
_symmetry.space_group_name_H-M   'P 1'
#
loop_
_entity.id
_entity.type
_entity.pdbx_description
1 polymer ?
#
loop_
_entity_poly.entity_id
_entity_poly.type
_entity_poly.pdbx_seq_one_letter_code
_entity_poly.pdbx_strand_id
1 'polypeptide(L)'
;GDGGTGPDAEACSNEGVATCDGDLLSRCTGGQLITEDCGAQLADCVDGAGGAACVDQCVEAGVTADGSCVTGGIERCVEQGGHHRVVTEACGVGSVCSEPTDGPAECVGDPCADVGPQGRCDGDVLTRCDAGGSTETDCGASGQVCAYAGDATGYACVAPAGAFRVSGTIRYEDRPPQTNGSLGAIVQAPVRGAVVSVIADQGNAVLATGVVADDGTYTLHYDTTAGAMVHVMVSAQSTLAIRPVRVLRTNTAVHGFGGASFAAAASVTQDVLVTDASGTSEAFNILDQMIMGMDAIRNTLGDATPTALSARWTRGSNNGTYYSNNSLYLLGASSDDDGYDDTVILHEFGHFVEDSEGRSDNPGGSHNGSADDPNLAWSEGFSTYWAMVTRGAPWYMDSNSGGGWGYNADTDVTQTPQPNGPMNQDVSEDMITEDLWDIGDAPSGDDDPMTTGNHGDVLRIEPLYLRTATLRNVGEAGVDLVDFLDGWFLLHGLTSCDGVRSVVTGTRSFPYDYAGPGGSCP
;
A
#
# COMPACT_ATOMS: atom_id res chain seq x y z
N GLY A 1 -22.93 -61.40 -43.76
CA GLY A 1 -23.39 -60.04 -43.46
C GLY A 1 -23.24 -59.85 -41.99
N ASP A 2 -22.25 -59.04 -41.64
CA ASP A 2 -22.08 -58.23 -40.43
C ASP A 2 -22.10 -58.92 -39.06
N GLY A 3 -20.90 -59.33 -38.64
CA GLY A 3 -20.48 -59.18 -37.25
C GLY A 3 -19.67 -57.89 -37.16
N GLY A 4 -20.29 -56.81 -36.67
CA GLY A 4 -19.60 -55.56 -36.38
C GLY A 4 -18.58 -55.78 -35.26
N THR A 5 -17.34 -55.50 -35.59
CA THR A 5 -16.18 -55.43 -34.70
C THR A 5 -16.45 -54.45 -33.55
N GLY A 6 -16.17 -54.88 -32.31
CA GLY A 6 -16.05 -53.96 -31.18
C GLY A 6 -14.90 -52.98 -31.43
N PRO A 7 -14.86 -51.83 -30.72
CA PRO A 7 -13.82 -50.83 -30.90
C PRO A 7 -12.46 -51.49 -30.64
N ASP A 8 -11.60 -51.45 -31.65
CA ASP A 8 -10.21 -51.84 -31.55
C ASP A 8 -9.58 -51.05 -30.38
N ALA A 9 -9.15 -51.77 -29.34
CA ALA A 9 -8.25 -51.17 -28.36
C ALA A 9 -6.96 -50.81 -29.11
N GLU A 10 -6.68 -49.51 -29.28
CA GLU A 10 -5.43 -49.08 -29.90
C GLU A 10 -4.25 -49.72 -29.17
N ALA A 11 -3.52 -50.57 -29.88
CA ALA A 11 -2.32 -51.20 -29.37
C ALA A 11 -1.26 -50.10 -29.18
N CYS A 12 -0.92 -49.79 -27.94
CA CYS A 12 0.14 -48.85 -27.65
C CYS A 12 1.53 -49.48 -27.86
N SER A 13 2.46 -48.72 -28.45
CA SER A 13 3.80 -49.17 -28.85
C SER A 13 4.89 -49.05 -27.79
N ASN A 14 4.70 -48.26 -26.73
CA ASN A 14 5.74 -47.94 -25.74
C ASN A 14 5.30 -48.28 -24.31
N GLU A 15 5.53 -49.52 -23.87
CA GLU A 15 5.30 -49.97 -22.49
C GLU A 15 6.06 -49.11 -21.46
N GLY A 16 5.35 -48.66 -20.43
CA GLY A 16 5.92 -47.94 -19.30
C GLY A 16 6.26 -46.47 -19.53
N VAL A 17 6.06 -45.92 -20.73
CA VAL A 17 6.15 -44.48 -20.99
C VAL A 17 4.79 -43.86 -20.72
N ALA A 18 4.75 -42.92 -19.80
CA ALA A 18 3.57 -42.10 -19.52
C ALA A 18 3.73 -40.73 -20.21
N THR A 19 2.63 -40.15 -20.67
CA THR A 19 2.58 -38.85 -21.35
C THR A 19 1.34 -38.08 -20.91
N CYS A 20 1.45 -36.77 -20.84
CA CYS A 20 0.33 -35.87 -20.58
C CYS A 20 -0.29 -35.32 -21.87
N ASP A 21 -1.62 -35.22 -21.90
CA ASP A 21 -2.40 -34.46 -22.90
C ASP A 21 -3.48 -33.67 -22.16
N GLY A 22 -3.21 -32.39 -21.90
CA GLY A 22 -3.94 -31.63 -20.87
C GLY A 22 -3.87 -32.34 -19.53
N ASP A 23 -5.02 -32.56 -18.90
CA ASP A 23 -5.12 -33.25 -17.60
C ASP A 23 -5.15 -34.78 -17.71
N LEU A 24 -5.08 -35.32 -18.91
CA LEU A 24 -5.14 -36.76 -19.12
C LEU A 24 -3.74 -37.37 -19.10
N LEU A 25 -3.45 -38.11 -18.04
CA LEU A 25 -2.28 -38.97 -17.94
C LEU A 25 -2.52 -40.27 -18.70
N SER A 26 -1.78 -40.48 -19.78
CA SER A 26 -1.87 -41.70 -20.58
C SER A 26 -0.61 -42.56 -20.41
N ARG A 27 -0.77 -43.85 -20.11
CA ARG A 27 0.34 -44.81 -20.01
C ARG A 27 -0.03 -46.17 -20.56
N CYS A 28 0.98 -46.90 -21.02
CA CYS A 28 0.77 -48.22 -21.61
C CYS A 28 1.16 -49.31 -20.63
N THR A 29 0.22 -50.21 -20.35
CA THR A 29 0.40 -51.33 -19.42
C THR A 29 -0.19 -52.60 -20.02
N GLY A 30 0.64 -53.61 -20.27
CA GLY A 30 0.18 -54.91 -20.78
C GLY A 30 -0.42 -54.85 -22.20
N GLY A 31 0.06 -53.94 -23.03
CA GLY A 31 -0.39 -53.71 -24.40
C GLY A 31 -1.65 -52.85 -24.52
N GLN A 32 -2.18 -52.35 -23.40
CA GLN A 32 -3.36 -51.49 -23.36
C GLN A 32 -2.98 -50.06 -22.94
N LEU A 33 -3.58 -49.08 -23.60
CA LEU A 33 -3.54 -47.69 -23.17
C LEU A 33 -4.48 -47.53 -21.96
N ILE A 34 -3.95 -47.02 -20.86
CA ILE A 34 -4.69 -46.63 -19.66
C ILE A 34 -4.61 -45.12 -19.55
N THR A 35 -5.76 -44.47 -19.42
CA THR A 35 -5.87 -43.02 -19.24
C THR A 35 -6.43 -42.72 -17.84
N GLU A 36 -5.82 -41.76 -17.17
CA GLU A 36 -6.21 -41.24 -15.86
C GLU A 36 -6.47 -39.74 -16.00
N ASP A 37 -7.59 -39.27 -15.45
CA ASP A 37 -7.97 -37.85 -15.44
C ASP A 37 -7.43 -37.22 -14.15
N CYS A 38 -6.37 -36.43 -14.27
CA CYS A 38 -5.74 -35.76 -13.15
C CYS A 38 -6.64 -34.66 -12.55
N GLY A 39 -7.48 -34.01 -13.37
CA GLY A 39 -8.45 -33.01 -12.92
C GLY A 39 -9.52 -33.61 -12.00
N ALA A 40 -9.89 -34.87 -12.21
CA ALA A 40 -10.76 -35.60 -11.28
C ALA A 40 -10.13 -35.81 -9.88
N GLN A 41 -8.82 -35.56 -9.73
CA GLN A 41 -8.06 -35.60 -8.49
C GLN A 41 -7.56 -34.22 -8.04
N LEU A 42 -8.02 -33.14 -8.69
CA LEU A 42 -7.53 -31.78 -8.48
C LEU A 42 -6.02 -31.63 -8.72
N ALA A 43 -5.45 -32.46 -9.59
CA ALA A 43 -4.02 -32.52 -9.88
C ALA A 43 -3.74 -32.11 -11.33
N ASP A 44 -2.52 -31.64 -11.61
CA ASP A 44 -2.06 -31.41 -12.98
C ASP A 44 -1.39 -32.68 -13.52
N CYS A 45 -1.54 -32.94 -14.82
CA CYS A 45 -0.65 -33.88 -15.47
C CYS A 45 0.69 -33.18 -15.78
N VAL A 46 1.77 -33.60 -15.14
CA VAL A 46 3.09 -32.97 -15.28
C VAL A 46 4.10 -33.95 -15.87
N ASP A 47 4.81 -33.54 -16.92
CA ASP A 47 5.94 -34.28 -17.51
C ASP A 47 7.27 -33.91 -16.82
N GLY A 48 7.71 -34.73 -15.88
CA GLY A 48 8.95 -34.51 -15.11
C GLY A 48 10.12 -35.43 -15.47
N ALA A 49 11.28 -35.21 -14.84
CA ALA A 49 12.48 -36.05 -15.00
C ALA A 49 12.27 -37.53 -14.58
N GLY A 50 11.20 -37.82 -13.83
CA GLY A 50 10.76 -39.16 -13.43
C GLY A 50 9.69 -39.78 -14.35
N GLY A 51 9.25 -39.08 -15.39
CA GLY A 51 8.10 -39.45 -16.24
C GLY A 51 6.82 -38.66 -15.90
N ALA A 52 5.81 -38.79 -16.75
CA ALA A 52 4.51 -38.13 -16.57
C ALA A 52 3.76 -38.68 -15.35
N ALA A 53 3.15 -37.80 -14.55
CA ALA A 53 2.30 -38.17 -13.43
C ALA A 53 1.24 -37.11 -13.13
N CYS A 54 0.15 -37.52 -12.47
CA CYS A 54 -0.75 -36.57 -11.82
C CYS A 54 -0.08 -36.05 -10.54
N VAL A 55 0.13 -34.74 -10.48
CA VAL A 55 0.79 -34.05 -9.37
C VAL A 55 -0.16 -33.00 -8.82
N ASP A 56 -0.53 -33.17 -7.55
CA ASP A 56 -1.23 -32.14 -6.78
C ASP A 56 -0.17 -31.18 -6.21
N GLN A 57 -0.21 -29.93 -6.69
CA GLN A 57 0.77 -28.91 -6.33
C GLN A 57 0.78 -28.61 -4.83
N CYS A 58 -0.38 -28.63 -4.18
CA CYS A 58 -0.49 -28.37 -2.75
C CYS A 58 0.12 -29.51 -1.93
N VAL A 59 -0.12 -30.76 -2.34
CA VAL A 59 0.46 -31.93 -1.68
C VAL A 59 1.98 -31.95 -1.82
N GLU A 60 2.50 -31.59 -3.00
CA GLU A 60 3.94 -31.49 -3.23
C GLU A 60 4.59 -30.38 -2.40
N ALA A 61 3.94 -29.23 -2.30
CA ALA A 61 4.41 -28.09 -1.50
C ALA A 61 4.19 -28.28 0.01
N GLY A 62 3.34 -29.21 0.43
CA GLY A 62 2.97 -29.40 1.83
C GLY A 62 2.03 -28.30 2.36
N VAL A 63 1.29 -27.63 1.48
CA VAL A 63 0.39 -26.53 1.79
C VAL A 63 -1.04 -27.05 1.92
N THR A 64 -1.78 -26.56 2.92
CA THR A 64 -3.16 -26.99 3.19
C THR A 64 -4.15 -25.86 2.90
N ALA A 65 -5.45 -26.18 2.85
CA ALA A 65 -6.50 -25.17 2.75
C ALA A 65 -6.58 -24.25 3.99
N ASP A 66 -6.11 -24.75 5.14
CA ASP A 66 -6.03 -23.96 6.37
C ASP A 66 -4.95 -22.86 6.28
N GLY A 67 -3.93 -23.05 5.44
CA GLY A 67 -2.94 -22.03 5.15
C GLY A 67 -1.84 -21.88 6.20
N SER A 68 -0.80 -21.12 5.85
CA SER A 68 0.28 -20.75 6.75
C SER A 68 0.82 -19.35 6.45
N CYS A 69 1.28 -18.64 7.47
CA CYS A 69 1.92 -17.34 7.32
C CYS A 69 3.29 -17.50 6.67
N VAL A 70 3.47 -16.77 5.57
CA VAL A 70 4.72 -16.66 4.84
C VAL A 70 5.14 -15.20 4.73
N THR A 71 6.36 -14.97 4.24
CA THR A 71 6.78 -13.60 3.90
C THR A 71 5.91 -13.12 2.74
N GLY A 72 5.14 -12.06 2.96
CA GLY A 72 4.24 -11.50 1.96
C GLY A 72 2.75 -11.84 2.13
N GLY A 73 2.36 -12.70 3.09
CA GLY A 73 0.94 -12.98 3.34
C GLY A 73 0.63 -14.37 3.90
N ILE A 74 -0.49 -14.94 3.48
CA ILE A 74 -0.94 -16.29 3.81
C ILE A 74 -0.76 -17.18 2.57
N GLU A 75 0.04 -18.24 2.68
CA GLU A 75 0.11 -19.29 1.66
C GLU A 75 -0.98 -20.34 1.94
N ARG A 76 -1.86 -20.63 0.97
CA ARG A 76 -2.97 -21.60 1.08
C ARG A 76 -3.09 -22.48 -0.15
N CYS A 77 -3.68 -23.65 0.06
CA CYS A 77 -4.18 -24.48 -1.01
C CYS A 77 -5.61 -24.08 -1.38
N VAL A 78 -5.84 -23.72 -2.64
CA VAL A 78 -7.17 -23.40 -3.16
C VAL A 78 -7.51 -24.26 -4.37
N GLU A 79 -8.80 -24.49 -4.60
CA GLU A 79 -9.28 -25.11 -5.83
C GLU A 79 -9.52 -24.01 -6.88
N GLN A 80 -8.72 -23.99 -7.94
CA GLN A 80 -8.84 -23.05 -9.05
C GLN A 80 -8.90 -23.82 -10.37
N GLY A 81 -9.97 -23.58 -11.16
CA GLY A 81 -10.14 -24.23 -12.46
C GLY A 81 -10.30 -25.76 -12.40
N GLY A 82 -10.68 -26.34 -11.25
CA GLY A 82 -10.75 -27.80 -11.06
C GLY A 82 -9.42 -28.43 -10.64
N HIS A 83 -8.43 -27.63 -10.22
CA HIS A 83 -7.14 -28.10 -9.72
C HIS A 83 -6.76 -27.43 -8.41
N HIS A 84 -5.93 -28.10 -7.62
CA HIS A 84 -5.29 -27.51 -6.46
C HIS A 84 -4.12 -26.61 -6.88
N ARG A 85 -4.10 -25.40 -6.33
CA ARG A 85 -3.04 -24.41 -6.52
C ARG A 85 -2.56 -23.92 -5.16
N VAL A 86 -1.25 -23.77 -5.03
CA VAL A 86 -0.65 -23.05 -3.91
C VAL A 86 -0.69 -21.58 -4.26
N VAL A 87 -1.27 -20.79 -3.37
CA VAL A 87 -1.44 -19.37 -3.61
C VAL A 87 -1.12 -18.58 -2.36
N THR A 88 -0.42 -17.46 -2.53
CA THR A 88 -0.14 -16.52 -1.45
C THR A 88 -1.10 -15.34 -1.53
N GLU A 89 -1.96 -15.21 -0.52
CA GLU A 89 -2.85 -14.06 -0.33
C GLU A 89 -2.10 -13.01 0.51
N ALA A 90 -1.83 -11.84 -0.07
CA ALA A 90 -1.23 -10.75 0.69
C ALA A 90 -2.20 -10.20 1.73
N CYS A 91 -1.75 -10.02 2.97
CA CYS A 91 -2.53 -9.22 3.91
C CYS A 91 -2.44 -7.76 3.49
N GLY A 92 -3.59 -7.12 3.30
CA GLY A 92 -3.68 -5.70 2.93
C GLY A 92 -2.95 -4.79 3.92
N VAL A 93 -2.63 -3.57 3.49
CA VAL A 93 -1.93 -2.57 4.30
C VAL A 93 -2.64 -2.39 5.67
N GLY A 94 -1.88 -2.56 6.75
CA GLY A 94 -2.41 -2.47 8.13
C GLY A 94 -2.98 -3.77 8.71
N SER A 95 -2.87 -4.89 7.98
CA SER A 95 -3.19 -6.23 8.49
C SER A 95 -1.94 -7.12 8.46
N VAL A 96 -1.88 -8.09 9.37
CA VAL A 96 -0.83 -9.12 9.40
C VAL A 96 -1.44 -10.50 9.34
N CYS A 97 -0.68 -11.45 8.81
CA CYS A 97 -1.06 -12.84 8.86
C CYS A 97 -0.99 -13.34 10.32
N SER A 98 -2.03 -14.05 10.76
CA SER A 98 -2.09 -14.74 12.04
C SER A 98 -2.30 -16.23 11.81
N GLU A 99 -1.70 -17.07 12.65
CA GLU A 99 -1.94 -18.52 12.67
C GLU A 99 -2.53 -18.93 14.04
N PRO A 100 -3.87 -18.91 14.19
CA PRO A 100 -4.49 -19.36 15.42
C PRO A 100 -4.30 -20.87 15.60
N THR A 101 -3.99 -21.31 16.83
CA THR A 101 -3.74 -22.73 17.16
C THR A 101 -4.87 -23.70 16.79
N ASP A 102 -6.10 -23.20 16.69
CA ASP A 102 -7.32 -23.97 16.40
C ASP A 102 -8.10 -23.38 15.21
N GLY A 103 -7.42 -22.99 14.14
CA GLY A 103 -8.08 -22.45 12.95
C GLY A 103 -7.19 -22.32 11.71
N PRO A 104 -7.79 -21.99 10.55
CA PRO A 104 -7.03 -21.55 9.38
C PRO A 104 -6.24 -20.27 9.72
N ALA A 105 -5.22 -19.92 8.92
CA ALA A 105 -4.39 -18.71 9.01
C ALA A 105 -5.23 -17.42 9.16
N GLU A 106 -5.43 -16.52 8.20
CA GLU A 106 -6.28 -15.30 8.34
C GLU A 106 -5.48 -14.01 8.55
N CYS A 107 -5.88 -12.99 7.79
CA CYS A 107 -5.36 -11.65 7.93
C CYS A 107 -6.16 -10.96 9.04
N VAL A 108 -5.48 -10.64 10.13
CA VAL A 108 -6.05 -9.88 11.24
C VAL A 108 -5.52 -8.47 11.21
N GLY A 109 -6.27 -7.52 11.76
CA GLY A 109 -5.77 -6.16 11.97
C GLY A 109 -4.45 -6.22 12.73
N ASP A 110 -3.45 -5.50 12.24
CA ASP A 110 -2.13 -5.49 12.85
C ASP A 110 -2.27 -5.07 14.32
N PRO A 111 -1.93 -5.93 15.30
CA PRO A 111 -1.98 -5.57 16.72
C PRO A 111 -1.07 -4.37 17.04
N CYS A 112 -0.21 -4.00 16.09
CA CYS A 112 0.67 -2.86 16.13
C CYS A 112 0.18 -1.62 15.37
N ALA A 113 -0.90 -1.69 14.60
CA ALA A 113 -1.42 -0.56 13.84
C ALA A 113 -1.68 0.67 14.73
N ASP A 114 -2.35 0.45 15.87
CA ASP A 114 -2.70 1.52 16.81
C ASP A 114 -1.57 1.83 17.83
N VAL A 115 -0.53 1.00 17.88
CA VAL A 115 0.62 1.22 18.77
C VAL A 115 1.66 2.10 18.08
N GLY A 116 1.86 1.88 16.78
CA GLY A 116 2.83 2.59 15.98
C GLY A 116 4.29 2.29 16.35
N PRO A 117 5.24 2.79 15.54
CA PRO A 117 6.67 2.52 15.73
C PRO A 117 7.28 3.20 16.97
N GLN A 118 6.60 4.20 17.55
CA GLN A 118 7.05 4.90 18.76
C GLN A 118 6.52 4.24 20.03
N GLY A 119 5.56 3.30 19.93
CA GLY A 119 4.79 2.84 21.07
C GLY A 119 3.83 3.90 21.62
N ARG A 120 3.16 3.59 22.72
CA ARG A 120 2.23 4.49 23.39
C ARG A 120 2.19 4.26 24.90
N CYS A 121 1.61 5.20 25.62
CA CYS A 121 1.39 5.11 27.06
C CYS A 121 -0.10 5.14 27.40
N ASP A 122 -0.56 4.19 28.22
CA ASP A 122 -1.80 4.31 28.98
C ASP A 122 -1.46 4.47 30.48
N GLY A 123 -1.55 5.70 30.98
CA GLY A 123 -1.03 6.02 32.30
C GLY A 123 0.49 5.80 32.36
N ASP A 124 0.91 4.87 33.22
CA ASP A 124 2.30 4.41 33.35
C ASP A 124 2.55 3.03 32.71
N VAL A 125 1.57 2.50 31.95
CA VAL A 125 1.75 1.28 31.16
C VAL A 125 2.25 1.65 29.77
N LEU A 126 3.42 1.16 29.43
CA LEU A 126 4.02 1.28 28.09
C LEU A 126 3.54 0.11 27.23
N THR A 127 2.97 0.42 26.07
CA THR A 127 2.73 -0.56 25.00
C THR A 127 3.73 -0.33 23.87
N ARG A 128 4.41 -1.39 23.44
CA ARG A 128 5.35 -1.37 22.31
C ARG A 128 5.08 -2.49 21.35
N CYS A 129 5.54 -2.32 20.12
CA CYS A 129 5.48 -3.33 19.09
C CYS A 129 6.86 -3.80 18.70
N ASP A 130 7.09 -5.10 18.91
CA ASP A 130 8.33 -5.79 18.61
C ASP A 130 8.01 -7.06 17.81
N ALA A 131 8.63 -7.23 16.65
CA ALA A 131 8.50 -8.42 15.79
C ALA A 131 7.04 -8.82 15.47
N GLY A 132 6.14 -7.84 15.25
CA GLY A 132 4.74 -8.07 14.91
C GLY A 132 3.82 -8.39 16.11
N GLY A 133 4.35 -8.36 17.34
CA GLY A 133 3.56 -8.52 18.56
C GLY A 133 3.59 -7.28 19.44
N SER A 134 2.48 -6.98 20.11
CA SER A 134 2.43 -5.94 21.12
C SER A 134 2.84 -6.47 22.49
N THR A 135 3.64 -5.70 23.22
CA THR A 135 4.08 -5.98 24.58
C THR A 135 3.70 -4.84 25.50
N GLU A 136 3.28 -5.17 26.73
CA GLU A 136 2.95 -4.20 27.77
C GLU A 136 3.95 -4.25 28.92
N THR A 137 4.35 -3.08 29.42
CA THR A 137 5.26 -2.94 30.57
C THR A 137 4.71 -1.91 31.55
N ASP A 138 4.45 -2.32 32.79
CA ASP A 138 4.11 -1.40 33.89
C ASP A 138 5.37 -0.67 34.40
N CYS A 139 5.53 0.60 34.01
CA CYS A 139 6.67 1.42 34.43
C CYS A 139 6.61 1.74 35.94
N GLY A 140 5.41 1.84 36.50
CA GLY A 140 5.18 2.14 37.91
C GLY A 140 5.74 1.06 38.83
N ALA A 141 5.74 -0.20 38.39
CA ALA A 141 6.36 -1.32 39.11
C ALA A 141 7.86 -1.11 39.40
N SER A 142 8.54 -0.29 38.59
CA SER A 142 9.96 0.07 38.77
C SER A 142 10.19 1.48 39.33
N GLY A 143 9.13 2.17 39.77
CA GLY A 143 9.18 3.57 40.19
C GLY A 143 9.47 4.56 39.05
N GLN A 144 9.25 4.13 37.81
CA GLN A 144 9.36 4.93 36.60
C GLN A 144 7.97 5.40 36.14
N VAL A 145 7.95 6.29 35.16
CA VAL A 145 6.73 6.72 34.47
C VAL A 145 6.84 6.41 32.99
N CYS A 146 5.70 6.21 32.32
CA CYS A 146 5.68 6.09 30.87
C CYS A 146 5.68 7.49 30.24
N ALA A 147 6.71 7.80 29.45
CA ALA A 147 6.79 9.08 28.75
C ALA A 147 7.59 8.97 27.45
N TYR A 148 7.45 9.99 26.59
CA TYR A 148 8.23 10.09 25.37
C TYR A 148 9.72 10.33 25.68
N ALA A 149 10.59 9.43 25.25
CA ALA A 149 12.03 9.45 25.52
C ALA A 149 12.88 9.97 24.34
N GLY A 150 12.24 10.56 23.33
CA GLY A 150 12.89 11.15 22.15
C GLY A 150 12.79 10.27 20.90
N ASP A 151 13.04 10.86 19.73
CA ASP A 151 12.72 10.32 18.41
C ASP A 151 13.36 8.96 18.09
N ALA A 152 14.55 8.68 18.63
CA ALA A 152 15.23 7.40 18.45
C ALA A 152 14.66 6.27 19.32
N THR A 153 13.99 6.60 20.43
CA THR A 153 13.49 5.62 21.40
C THR A 153 11.97 5.49 21.32
N GLY A 154 11.23 6.58 21.07
CA GLY A 154 9.78 6.62 21.24
C GLY A 154 9.39 6.70 22.72
N TYR A 155 8.21 6.17 23.05
CA TYR A 155 7.73 6.04 24.43
C TYR A 155 8.50 4.96 25.19
N ALA A 156 8.85 5.24 26.44
CA ALA A 156 9.60 4.31 27.30
C ALA A 156 9.29 4.52 28.79
N CYS A 157 9.65 3.52 29.60
CA CYS A 157 9.72 3.69 31.04
C CYS A 157 10.94 4.54 31.40
N VAL A 158 10.70 5.76 31.86
CA VAL A 158 11.75 6.74 32.20
C VAL A 158 11.67 7.14 33.66
N ALA A 159 12.77 7.68 34.18
CA ALA A 159 12.74 8.28 35.51
C ALA A 159 11.72 9.45 35.52
N PRO A 160 10.91 9.62 36.58
CA PRO A 160 9.96 10.72 36.67
C PRO A 160 10.67 12.07 36.51
N ALA A 161 10.27 12.84 35.50
CA ALA A 161 10.70 14.20 35.23
C ALA A 161 9.47 15.08 35.07
N GLY A 162 9.53 16.35 35.47
CA GLY A 162 8.38 17.25 35.48
C GLY A 162 7.46 17.07 36.69
N ALA A 163 7.09 18.18 37.34
CA ALA A 163 6.18 18.20 38.49
C ALA A 163 4.70 18.00 38.10
N PHE A 164 4.36 18.16 36.82
CA PHE A 164 3.01 18.03 36.28
C PHE A 164 2.98 17.10 35.06
N ARG A 165 1.83 16.46 34.87
CA ARG A 165 1.54 15.59 33.73
C ARG A 165 0.25 16.05 33.05
N VAL A 166 0.28 16.11 31.72
CA VAL A 166 -0.92 16.17 30.90
C VAL A 166 -0.96 14.96 29.98
N SER A 167 -2.13 14.37 29.82
CA SER A 167 -2.37 13.27 28.89
C SER A 167 -3.76 13.40 28.25
N GLY A 168 -3.99 12.72 27.15
CA GLY A 168 -5.30 12.68 26.51
C GLY A 168 -5.18 12.14 25.09
N THR A 169 -6.17 12.47 24.28
CA THR A 169 -6.20 12.15 22.85
C THR A 169 -6.15 13.42 22.01
N ILE A 170 -5.54 13.33 20.83
CA ILE A 170 -5.58 14.35 19.79
C ILE A 170 -6.19 13.73 18.55
N ARG A 171 -7.29 14.33 18.09
CA ARG A 171 -8.04 13.91 16.91
C ARG A 171 -8.25 15.09 15.97
N TYR A 172 -8.53 14.79 14.70
CA TYR A 172 -8.99 15.76 13.73
C TYR A 172 -10.33 15.31 13.13
N GLU A 173 -11.14 16.26 12.67
CA GLU A 173 -12.36 15.99 11.93
C GLU A 173 -12.00 15.73 10.47
N ASP A 174 -12.16 14.48 10.04
CA ASP A 174 -11.93 14.05 8.67
C ASP A 174 -13.25 14.00 7.89
N ARG A 175 -13.18 14.08 6.57
CA ARG A 175 -14.30 13.85 5.67
C ARG A 175 -13.97 12.66 4.76
N PRO A 176 -14.29 11.43 5.18
CA PRO A 176 -13.81 10.25 4.51
C PRO A 176 -14.29 10.19 3.07
N PRO A 177 -13.42 9.78 2.17
CA PRO A 177 -13.77 9.74 0.77
C PRO A 177 -14.80 8.69 0.42
N GLN A 178 -15.55 8.95 -0.65
CA GLN A 178 -16.59 8.06 -1.16
C GLN A 178 -16.19 7.55 -2.55
N THR A 179 -16.70 6.37 -2.92
CA THR A 179 -16.39 5.73 -4.22
C THR A 179 -16.88 6.52 -5.45
N ASN A 180 -17.73 7.53 -5.26
CA ASN A 180 -18.18 8.42 -6.33
C ASN A 180 -17.36 9.72 -6.43
N GLY A 181 -16.22 9.82 -5.74
CA GLY A 181 -15.38 11.03 -5.69
C GLY A 181 -15.82 12.09 -4.69
N SER A 182 -16.98 11.93 -4.04
CA SER A 182 -17.46 12.91 -3.07
C SER A 182 -16.87 12.71 -1.68
N LEU A 183 -16.98 13.73 -0.82
CA LEU A 183 -16.62 13.64 0.60
C LEU A 183 -17.80 13.20 1.47
N GLY A 184 -17.53 12.28 2.38
CA GLY A 184 -18.47 11.78 3.36
C GLY A 184 -18.86 12.80 4.44
N ALA A 185 -19.64 12.30 5.40
CA ALA A 185 -19.93 13.04 6.63
C ALA A 185 -18.68 13.11 7.52
N ILE A 186 -18.61 14.15 8.36
CA ILE A 186 -17.49 14.33 9.28
C ILE A 186 -17.37 13.12 10.23
N VAL A 187 -16.17 12.58 10.34
CA VAL A 187 -15.76 11.60 11.34
C VAL A 187 -14.56 12.11 12.12
N GLN A 188 -14.21 11.49 13.25
CA GLN A 188 -12.99 11.83 13.97
C GLN A 188 -11.93 10.77 13.74
N ALA A 189 -10.75 11.19 13.32
CA ALA A 189 -9.58 10.34 13.11
C ALA A 189 -8.45 10.73 14.10
N PRO A 190 -7.59 9.79 14.51
CA PRO A 190 -6.43 10.09 15.35
C PRO A 190 -5.42 10.95 14.60
N VAL A 191 -4.78 11.89 15.29
CA VAL A 191 -3.60 12.57 14.73
C VAL A 191 -2.37 11.70 15.00
N ARG A 192 -1.77 11.13 13.96
CA ARG A 192 -0.66 10.16 14.08
C ARG A 192 0.71 10.82 13.93
N GLY A 193 1.67 10.44 14.77
CA GLY A 193 3.08 10.86 14.66
C GLY A 193 3.35 12.38 14.76
N ALA A 194 2.34 13.19 15.07
CA ALA A 194 2.48 14.64 15.05
C ALA A 194 3.24 15.17 16.28
N VAL A 195 3.94 16.28 16.12
CA VAL A 195 4.56 16.99 17.25
C VAL A 195 3.48 17.63 18.13
N VAL A 196 3.50 17.31 19.42
CA VAL A 196 2.64 17.89 20.46
C VAL A 196 3.48 18.61 21.50
N SER A 197 3.00 19.75 22.00
CA SER A 197 3.70 20.57 22.99
C SER A 197 2.75 21.13 24.04
N VAL A 198 3.27 21.34 25.26
CA VAL A 198 2.60 22.15 26.29
C VAL A 198 3.17 23.56 26.22
N ILE A 199 2.30 24.56 26.07
CA ILE A 199 2.67 25.96 25.92
C ILE A 199 2.14 26.75 27.11
N ALA A 200 2.98 27.60 27.72
CA ALA A 200 2.54 28.58 28.69
C ALA A 200 1.75 29.71 28.02
N ASP A 201 0.52 29.96 28.46
CA ASP A 201 -0.33 31.03 27.91
C ASP A 201 0.32 32.41 28.08
N GLN A 202 1.01 32.60 29.20
CA GLN A 202 1.79 33.80 29.42
C GLN A 202 3.16 33.67 28.74
N GLY A 203 3.37 34.45 27.69
CA GLY A 203 4.66 34.56 27.03
C GLY A 203 4.98 33.45 26.02
N ASN A 204 4.07 32.49 25.81
CA ASN A 204 4.16 31.45 24.78
C ASN A 204 5.42 30.57 24.87
N ALA A 205 5.91 30.33 26.09
CA ALA A 205 7.06 29.44 26.29
C ALA A 205 6.64 27.97 26.09
N VAL A 206 7.39 27.22 25.30
CA VAL A 206 7.26 25.77 25.19
C VAL A 206 7.80 25.12 26.47
N LEU A 207 6.96 24.40 27.21
CA LEU A 207 7.31 23.77 28.48
C LEU A 207 7.71 22.30 28.32
N ALA A 208 7.13 21.61 27.34
CA ALA A 208 7.45 20.24 26.97
C ALA A 208 7.05 19.98 25.52
N THR A 209 7.72 19.04 24.88
CA THR A 209 7.44 18.58 23.52
C THR A 209 7.54 17.06 23.47
N GLY A 210 6.69 16.42 22.69
CA GLY A 210 6.72 15.00 22.39
C GLY A 210 5.99 14.72 21.08
N VAL A 211 5.57 13.48 20.90
CA VAL A 211 4.90 13.01 19.68
C VAL A 211 3.57 12.35 20.04
N VAL A 212 2.53 12.58 19.25
CA VAL A 212 1.25 11.87 19.37
C VAL A 212 1.44 10.43 18.86
N ALA A 213 1.02 9.44 19.64
CA ALA A 213 1.03 8.04 19.22
C ALA A 213 0.03 7.78 18.08
N ASP A 214 0.12 6.63 17.42
CA ASP A 214 -0.68 6.32 16.23
C ASP A 214 -2.18 6.10 16.55
N ASP A 215 -2.55 5.83 17.81
CA ASP A 215 -3.95 5.85 18.27
C ASP A 215 -4.46 7.26 18.65
N GLY A 216 -3.64 8.29 18.47
CA GLY A 216 -3.92 9.67 18.85
C GLY A 216 -3.66 9.98 20.33
N THR A 217 -3.20 9.02 21.14
CA THR A 217 -2.88 9.29 22.54
C THR A 217 -1.57 10.08 22.69
N TYR A 218 -1.49 10.86 23.76
CA TYR A 218 -0.24 11.52 24.13
C TYR A 218 -0.10 11.63 25.64
N THR A 219 1.15 11.71 26.10
CA THR A 219 1.46 12.15 27.47
C THR A 219 2.71 13.02 27.49
N LEU A 220 2.61 14.15 28.20
CA LEU A 220 3.72 15.08 28.39
C LEU A 220 3.88 15.39 29.88
N HIS A 221 5.12 15.35 30.33
CA HIS A 221 5.50 15.82 31.64
C HIS A 221 6.21 17.17 31.51
N TYR A 222 5.91 18.10 32.42
CA TYR A 222 6.39 19.48 32.32
C TYR A 222 6.51 20.14 33.70
N ASP A 223 7.28 21.23 33.75
CA ASP A 223 7.48 22.05 34.93
C ASP A 223 6.94 23.47 34.72
N THR A 224 6.16 23.95 35.69
CA THR A 224 5.71 25.34 35.77
C THR A 224 5.27 25.68 37.19
N THR A 225 4.58 26.79 37.41
CA THR A 225 3.93 27.09 38.69
C THR A 225 2.55 26.43 38.77
N ALA A 226 2.21 25.81 39.89
CA ALA A 226 0.87 25.26 40.09
C ALA A 226 -0.20 26.34 39.89
N GLY A 227 -1.22 26.03 39.07
CA GLY A 227 -2.28 26.97 38.70
C GLY A 227 -1.93 27.94 37.56
N ALA A 228 -0.70 27.92 37.02
CA ALA A 228 -0.39 28.67 35.81
C ALA A 228 -1.20 28.13 34.63
N MET A 229 -1.71 29.03 33.79
CA MET A 229 -2.48 28.65 32.60
C MET A 229 -1.54 28.19 31.49
N VAL A 230 -1.86 27.03 30.92
CA VAL A 230 -1.15 26.40 29.80
C VAL A 230 -2.18 25.84 28.83
N HIS A 231 -1.76 25.53 27.61
CA HIS A 231 -2.55 24.75 26.66
C HIS A 231 -1.70 23.72 25.93
N VAL A 232 -2.36 22.73 25.36
CA VAL A 232 -1.72 21.75 24.47
C VAL A 232 -1.82 22.26 23.05
N MET A 233 -0.69 22.26 22.32
CA MET A 233 -0.61 22.63 20.92
C MET A 233 -0.09 21.44 20.12
N VAL A 234 -0.80 21.09 19.05
CA VAL A 234 -0.37 20.08 18.07
C VAL A 234 0.01 20.77 16.77
N SER A 235 1.11 20.33 16.15
CA SER A 235 1.60 20.85 14.88
C SER A 235 1.49 19.77 13.80
N ALA A 236 1.06 20.14 12.60
CA ALA A 236 0.93 19.23 11.46
C ALA A 236 2.32 18.90 10.88
N GLN A 237 3.16 18.23 11.67
CA GLN A 237 4.50 17.78 11.31
C GLN A 237 4.89 16.57 12.16
N SER A 238 5.68 15.68 11.58
CA SER A 238 6.44 14.64 12.27
C SER A 238 7.94 14.93 12.09
N THR A 239 8.70 14.94 13.18
CA THR A 239 10.17 15.10 13.13
C THR A 239 10.92 13.77 13.13
N LEU A 240 10.18 12.66 13.17
CA LEU A 240 10.72 11.32 13.25
C LEU A 240 11.45 10.99 11.95
N ALA A 241 12.68 10.47 12.04
CA ALA A 241 13.49 10.11 10.88
C ALA A 241 12.81 9.05 9.99
N ILE A 242 11.90 8.27 10.56
CA ILE A 242 11.11 7.26 9.87
C ILE A 242 9.87 7.83 9.16
N ARG A 243 9.45 9.04 9.49
CA ARG A 243 8.28 9.71 8.91
C ARG A 243 8.51 11.24 8.84
N PRO A 244 9.53 11.73 8.11
CA PRO A 244 9.96 13.14 8.19
C PRO A 244 9.08 14.07 7.33
N VAL A 245 7.84 14.31 7.75
CA VAL A 245 6.81 15.04 6.98
C VAL A 245 6.32 16.30 7.69
N ARG A 246 5.91 17.33 6.92
CA ARG A 246 5.29 18.54 7.48
C ARG A 246 4.33 19.21 6.52
N VAL A 247 3.28 19.83 7.05
CA VAL A 247 2.30 20.59 6.28
C VAL A 247 2.44 22.08 6.56
N LEU A 248 2.80 22.82 5.52
CA LEU A 248 3.10 24.25 5.57
C LEU A 248 1.95 25.07 5.02
N ARG A 249 1.76 26.25 5.61
CA ARG A 249 0.96 27.32 5.01
C ARG A 249 1.70 27.97 3.85
N THR A 250 0.99 28.79 3.07
CA THR A 250 1.58 29.64 2.01
C THR A 250 2.71 30.56 2.51
N ASN A 251 2.66 30.97 3.79
CA ASN A 251 3.72 31.77 4.42
C ASN A 251 4.87 30.94 5.01
N THR A 252 4.94 29.64 4.70
CA THR A 252 5.95 28.66 5.17
C THR A 252 5.90 28.28 6.66
N ALA A 253 4.93 28.78 7.43
CA ALA A 253 4.71 28.33 8.80
C ALA A 253 3.99 26.97 8.81
N VAL A 254 4.40 26.07 9.70
CA VAL A 254 3.74 24.77 9.93
C VAL A 254 2.33 24.98 10.48
N HIS A 255 1.35 24.26 9.93
CA HIS A 255 -0.01 24.26 10.47
C HIS A 255 -0.05 23.74 11.90
N GLY A 256 -0.98 24.23 12.70
CA GLY A 256 -1.06 23.81 14.10
C GLY A 256 -2.31 24.35 14.77
N PHE A 257 -2.72 23.65 15.82
CA PHE A 257 -3.95 23.90 16.54
C PHE A 257 -3.70 23.86 18.05
N GLY A 258 -4.19 24.88 18.76
CA GLY A 258 -4.12 24.98 20.21
C GLY A 258 -5.45 24.57 20.84
N GLY A 259 -5.41 23.63 21.77
CA GLY A 259 -6.56 23.24 22.58
C GLY A 259 -6.96 24.31 23.61
N ALA A 260 -7.99 24.03 24.39
CA ALA A 260 -8.42 24.92 25.46
C ALA A 260 -7.35 25.05 26.55
N SER A 261 -7.22 26.26 27.10
CA SER A 261 -6.33 26.51 28.25
C SER A 261 -6.83 25.82 29.51
N PHE A 262 -5.90 25.29 30.30
CA PHE A 262 -6.15 24.69 31.60
C PHE A 262 -5.09 25.12 32.62
N ALA A 263 -5.45 25.02 33.91
CA ALA A 263 -4.54 25.34 35.00
C ALA A 263 -3.61 24.14 35.28
N ALA A 264 -2.30 24.37 35.34
CA ALA A 264 -1.32 23.33 35.64
C ALA A 264 -1.58 22.69 37.03
N ALA A 265 -1.72 21.36 37.03
CA ALA A 265 -1.97 20.54 38.22
C ALA A 265 -1.20 19.21 38.10
N ALA A 266 -1.14 18.44 39.20
CA ALA A 266 -0.34 17.20 39.27
C ALA A 266 -0.58 16.25 38.08
N SER A 267 -1.84 16.04 37.71
CA SER A 267 -2.24 15.33 36.49
C SER A 267 -3.49 15.96 35.92
N VAL A 268 -3.51 16.20 34.61
CA VAL A 268 -4.65 16.73 33.86
C VAL A 268 -4.92 15.84 32.65
N THR A 269 -6.19 15.52 32.42
CA THR A 269 -6.62 14.93 31.15
C THR A 269 -7.12 16.04 30.24
N GLN A 270 -6.54 16.18 29.05
CA GLN A 270 -6.93 17.19 28.07
C GLN A 270 -7.00 16.57 26.67
N ASP A 271 -8.22 16.40 26.18
CA ASP A 271 -8.43 16.01 24.78
C ASP A 271 -8.37 17.25 23.88
N VAL A 272 -7.87 17.07 22.66
CA VAL A 272 -7.81 18.10 21.62
C VAL A 272 -8.49 17.56 20.36
N LEU A 273 -9.47 18.31 19.87
CA LEU A 273 -10.11 18.03 18.58
C LEU A 273 -9.86 19.20 17.64
N VAL A 274 -9.15 18.94 16.54
CA VAL A 274 -9.02 19.88 15.43
C VAL A 274 -10.27 19.74 14.58
N THR A 275 -11.19 20.70 14.68
CA THR A 275 -12.46 20.62 13.96
C THR A 275 -12.33 21.11 12.52
N ASP A 276 -13.18 20.65 11.62
CA ASP A 276 -13.29 21.17 10.26
C ASP A 276 -13.60 22.69 10.28
N ALA A 277 -14.45 23.11 11.22
CA ALA A 277 -14.76 24.51 11.45
C ALA A 277 -13.55 25.38 11.85
N SER A 278 -12.44 24.76 12.31
CA SER A 278 -11.20 25.48 12.64
C SER A 278 -10.44 25.99 11.42
N GLY A 279 -10.71 25.44 10.23
CA GLY A 279 -9.95 25.74 9.01
C GLY A 279 -8.55 25.14 8.97
N THR A 280 -8.27 24.16 9.83
CA THR A 280 -6.94 23.51 9.95
C THR A 280 -7.02 21.99 9.87
N SER A 281 -8.21 21.38 9.87
CA SER A 281 -8.36 19.92 9.99
C SER A 281 -7.78 19.18 8.78
N GLU A 282 -7.93 19.73 7.57
CA GLU A 282 -7.33 19.22 6.34
C GLU A 282 -5.80 19.14 6.43
N ALA A 283 -5.15 20.08 7.11
CA ALA A 283 -3.71 20.01 7.28
C ALA A 283 -3.28 18.79 8.13
N PHE A 284 -4.18 18.30 8.99
CA PHE A 284 -3.96 17.04 9.71
C PHE A 284 -4.34 15.83 8.87
N ASN A 285 -5.35 15.91 8.00
CA ASN A 285 -5.59 14.86 7.00
C ASN A 285 -4.39 14.68 6.06
N ILE A 286 -3.88 15.79 5.48
CA ILE A 286 -2.69 15.78 4.63
C ILE A 286 -1.49 15.19 5.37
N LEU A 287 -1.28 15.57 6.64
CA LEU A 287 -0.23 14.95 7.45
C LEU A 287 -0.42 13.44 7.53
N ASP A 288 -1.64 12.99 7.80
CA ASP A 288 -1.99 11.59 7.98
C ASP A 288 -1.73 10.75 6.72
N GLN A 289 -2.14 11.25 5.56
CA GLN A 289 -1.83 10.63 4.27
C GLN A 289 -0.32 10.57 4.01
N MET A 290 0.42 11.63 4.33
CA MET A 290 1.89 11.63 4.21
C MET A 290 2.55 10.65 5.19
N ILE A 291 1.99 10.44 6.39
CA ILE A 291 2.46 9.42 7.34
C ILE A 291 2.27 8.02 6.75
N MET A 292 1.11 7.75 6.16
CA MET A 292 0.83 6.48 5.47
C MET A 292 1.80 6.23 4.32
N GLY A 293 2.06 7.24 3.48
CA GLY A 293 3.04 7.13 2.39
C GLY A 293 4.46 6.84 2.87
N MET A 294 4.90 7.47 3.97
CA MET A 294 6.22 7.21 4.56
C MET A 294 6.33 5.79 5.13
N ASP A 295 5.25 5.27 5.71
CA ASP A 295 5.21 3.89 6.17
C ASP A 295 5.20 2.89 5.01
N ALA A 296 4.52 3.19 3.90
CA ALA A 296 4.56 2.38 2.69
C ALA A 296 5.98 2.32 2.10
N ILE A 297 6.70 3.44 2.01
CA ILE A 297 8.12 3.45 1.61
C ILE A 297 8.94 2.52 2.51
N ARG A 298 8.80 2.66 3.83
CA ARG A 298 9.59 1.87 4.80
C ARG A 298 9.29 0.38 4.75
N ASN A 299 8.01 0.04 4.77
CA ASN A 299 7.56 -1.33 4.96
C ASN A 299 7.55 -2.11 3.64
N THR A 300 7.33 -1.44 2.51
CA THR A 300 7.19 -2.09 1.20
C THR A 300 8.43 -1.93 0.32
N LEU A 301 9.03 -0.73 0.28
CA LEU A 301 10.20 -0.43 -0.55
C LEU A 301 11.52 -0.66 0.20
N GLY A 302 11.49 -0.70 1.53
CA GLY A 302 12.63 -1.05 2.36
C GLY A 302 13.58 0.10 2.69
N ASP A 303 13.23 1.36 2.38
CA ASP A 303 13.99 2.52 2.86
C ASP A 303 13.61 2.85 4.30
N ALA A 304 14.49 2.50 5.25
CA ALA A 304 14.29 2.73 6.68
C ALA A 304 14.31 4.22 7.08
N THR A 305 14.86 5.11 6.26
CA THR A 305 14.98 6.55 6.55
C THR A 305 14.57 7.39 5.33
N PRO A 306 13.27 7.44 5.01
CA PRO A 306 12.77 8.15 3.83
C PRO A 306 13.22 9.61 3.77
N THR A 307 13.34 10.13 2.55
CA THR A 307 13.64 11.55 2.34
C THR A 307 12.54 12.44 2.91
N ALA A 308 12.91 13.57 3.52
CA ALA A 308 11.95 14.50 4.09
C ALA A 308 11.05 15.15 3.02
N LEU A 309 9.74 15.18 3.28
CA LEU A 309 8.73 15.72 2.38
C LEU A 309 7.94 16.84 3.05
N SER A 310 7.61 17.89 2.30
CA SER A 310 6.69 18.93 2.74
C SER A 310 5.40 18.90 1.92
N ALA A 311 4.26 19.22 2.53
CA ALA A 311 3.07 19.63 1.78
C ALA A 311 2.83 21.13 2.00
N ARG A 312 2.24 21.81 1.01
CA ARG A 312 1.83 23.21 1.06
C ARG A 312 0.36 23.32 0.73
N TRP A 313 -0.43 23.65 1.73
CA TRP A 313 -1.88 23.80 1.60
C TRP A 313 -2.38 24.95 2.48
N THR A 314 -3.42 25.66 2.03
CA THR A 314 -4.14 26.66 2.83
C THR A 314 -5.50 26.88 2.18
N ARG A 315 -6.60 26.84 2.95
CA ARG A 315 -7.93 27.25 2.45
C ARG A 315 -7.87 28.60 1.72
N GLY A 316 -8.48 28.64 0.55
CA GLY A 316 -8.46 29.73 -0.42
C GLY A 316 -7.24 29.78 -1.35
N SER A 317 -6.28 28.86 -1.23
CA SER A 317 -5.14 28.78 -2.15
C SER A 317 -5.60 28.35 -3.54
N ASN A 318 -5.14 29.05 -4.58
CA ASN A 318 -5.39 28.71 -5.99
C ASN A 318 -4.09 28.28 -6.70
N ASN A 319 -3.14 27.73 -5.94
CA ASN A 319 -1.81 27.40 -6.45
C ASN A 319 -1.80 26.10 -7.28
N GLY A 320 -2.95 25.45 -7.48
CA GLY A 320 -3.02 24.13 -8.11
C GLY A 320 -2.46 23.02 -7.22
N THR A 321 -2.53 21.81 -7.76
CA THR A 321 -2.04 20.59 -7.15
C THR A 321 -0.96 19.99 -8.04
N TYR A 322 0.20 19.74 -7.44
CA TYR A 322 1.39 19.19 -8.10
C TYR A 322 2.51 18.88 -7.09
N TYR A 323 3.41 17.99 -7.48
CA TYR A 323 4.68 17.74 -6.82
C TYR A 323 5.81 18.57 -7.45
N SER A 324 6.65 19.19 -6.63
CA SER A 324 7.90 19.81 -7.07
C SER A 324 8.88 20.03 -5.94
N ASN A 325 10.16 19.70 -6.16
CA ASN A 325 11.27 19.98 -5.24
C ASN A 325 11.01 19.48 -3.80
N ASN A 326 10.75 18.18 -3.64
CA ASN A 326 10.41 17.55 -2.35
C ASN A 326 9.26 18.26 -1.63
N SER A 327 8.28 18.76 -2.40
CA SER A 327 7.09 19.41 -1.86
C SER A 327 5.85 19.06 -2.67
N LEU A 328 4.81 18.61 -1.97
CA LEU A 328 3.44 18.58 -2.46
C LEU A 328 2.87 20.00 -2.39
N TYR A 329 2.25 20.46 -3.46
CA TYR A 329 1.41 21.64 -3.46
C TYR A 329 -0.01 21.16 -3.66
N LEU A 330 -0.94 21.64 -2.83
CA LEU A 330 -2.32 21.21 -2.87
C LEU A 330 -3.23 22.43 -3.01
N LEU A 331 -4.21 22.30 -3.88
CA LEU A 331 -5.25 23.27 -4.08
C LEU A 331 -6.09 23.36 -2.81
N GLY A 332 -6.56 24.57 -2.50
CA GLY A 332 -7.45 24.81 -1.37
C GLY A 332 -8.58 25.74 -1.77
N ALA A 333 -8.93 25.76 -3.06
CA ALA A 333 -9.90 26.72 -3.57
C ALA A 333 -11.30 26.34 -3.09
N SER A 334 -12.19 27.31 -2.89
CA SER A 334 -13.57 26.96 -2.49
C SER A 334 -14.34 26.18 -3.57
N SER A 335 -13.85 26.19 -4.81
CA SER A 335 -14.39 25.39 -5.90
C SER A 335 -13.91 23.94 -5.85
N ASP A 336 -12.75 23.70 -5.25
CA ASP A 336 -11.92 22.51 -5.41
C ASP A 336 -10.82 22.55 -4.34
N ASP A 337 -11.01 21.78 -3.25
CA ASP A 337 -10.13 21.81 -2.06
C ASP A 337 -9.68 20.40 -1.73
N ASP A 338 -8.45 20.10 -2.12
CA ASP A 338 -7.87 18.76 -2.09
C ASP A 338 -7.39 18.38 -0.69
N GLY A 339 -7.64 19.22 0.33
CA GLY A 339 -7.20 18.98 1.69
C GLY A 339 -7.80 17.73 2.36
N TYR A 340 -8.91 17.22 1.83
CA TYR A 340 -9.52 15.94 2.21
C TYR A 340 -9.46 14.88 1.11
N ASP A 341 -8.82 15.18 -0.02
CA ASP A 341 -8.80 14.26 -1.15
C ASP A 341 -7.62 13.31 -1.03
N ASP A 342 -7.83 12.24 -0.26
CA ASP A 342 -6.76 11.31 0.11
C ASP A 342 -5.98 10.79 -1.09
N THR A 343 -6.65 10.43 -2.19
CA THR A 343 -5.93 9.94 -3.37
C THR A 343 -5.24 11.04 -4.15
N VAL A 344 -5.74 12.28 -4.15
CA VAL A 344 -5.01 13.41 -4.76
C VAL A 344 -3.74 13.69 -3.96
N ILE A 345 -3.84 13.73 -2.63
CA ILE A 345 -2.67 13.93 -1.75
C ILE A 345 -1.63 12.83 -1.96
N LEU A 346 -2.08 11.56 -2.03
CA LEU A 346 -1.19 10.43 -2.24
C LEU A 346 -0.71 10.29 -3.69
N HIS A 347 -1.46 10.79 -4.68
CA HIS A 347 -1.01 10.84 -6.07
C HIS A 347 0.22 11.74 -6.17
N GLU A 348 0.17 12.93 -5.58
CA GLU A 348 1.35 13.81 -5.53
C GLU A 348 2.50 13.18 -4.72
N PHE A 349 2.18 12.38 -3.71
CA PHE A 349 3.17 11.58 -2.99
C PHE A 349 3.79 10.50 -3.90
N GLY A 350 3.03 9.92 -4.83
CA GLY A 350 3.50 8.98 -5.83
C GLY A 350 4.60 9.57 -6.72
N HIS A 351 4.46 10.82 -7.16
CA HIS A 351 5.55 11.51 -7.87
C HIS A 351 6.78 11.71 -7.00
N PHE A 352 6.60 11.95 -5.69
CA PHE A 352 7.72 11.97 -4.75
C PHE A 352 8.40 10.60 -4.65
N VAL A 353 7.65 9.50 -4.68
CA VAL A 353 8.21 8.13 -4.68
C VAL A 353 9.02 7.89 -5.95
N GLU A 354 8.51 8.25 -7.11
CA GLU A 354 9.23 8.13 -8.39
C GLU A 354 10.55 8.93 -8.37
N ASP A 355 10.54 10.15 -7.81
CA ASP A 355 11.74 11.02 -7.69
C ASP A 355 12.75 10.53 -6.64
N SER A 356 12.29 9.96 -5.52
CA SER A 356 13.15 9.58 -4.40
C SER A 356 13.62 8.12 -4.43
N GLU A 357 12.75 7.20 -4.83
CA GLU A 357 12.99 5.76 -4.82
C GLU A 357 13.17 5.18 -6.22
N GLY A 358 12.61 5.83 -7.23
CA GLY A 358 12.56 5.36 -8.60
C GLY A 358 13.43 6.14 -9.58
N ARG A 359 12.88 6.32 -10.78
CA ARG A 359 13.41 7.20 -11.82
C ARG A 359 12.24 7.86 -12.55
N SER A 360 12.20 9.19 -12.55
CA SER A 360 11.26 9.94 -13.39
C SER A 360 11.93 10.52 -14.63
N ASP A 361 11.36 10.22 -15.80
CA ASP A 361 11.63 10.88 -17.08
C ASP A 361 10.39 11.69 -17.55
N ASN A 362 9.47 12.02 -16.62
CA ASN A 362 8.24 12.77 -16.90
C ASN A 362 8.56 14.18 -17.47
N PRO A 363 8.08 14.53 -18.69
CA PRO A 363 8.29 15.85 -19.28
C PRO A 363 7.49 16.97 -18.60
N GLY A 364 6.45 16.60 -17.83
CA GLY A 364 5.42 17.48 -17.31
C GLY A 364 4.50 18.03 -18.40
N GLY A 365 3.36 18.58 -18.02
CA GLY A 365 2.41 19.12 -18.99
C GLY A 365 1.00 19.20 -18.47
N SER A 366 0.06 19.51 -19.36
CA SER A 366 -1.36 19.37 -19.07
C SER A 366 -1.80 18.01 -19.56
N HIS A 367 -2.42 17.22 -18.69
CA HIS A 367 -2.99 15.91 -18.97
C HIS A 367 -4.41 15.85 -18.37
N ASN A 368 -5.17 14.80 -18.69
CA ASN A 368 -6.58 14.68 -18.31
C ASN A 368 -7.13 13.24 -18.41
N GLY A 369 -6.28 12.21 -18.28
CA GLY A 369 -6.65 10.83 -18.52
C GLY A 369 -6.61 10.38 -19.99
N SER A 370 -6.59 11.30 -20.96
CA SER A 370 -6.49 10.92 -22.38
C SER A 370 -5.10 10.40 -22.73
N ALA A 371 -5.01 9.57 -23.78
CA ALA A 371 -3.72 9.12 -24.30
C ALA A 371 -2.75 10.28 -24.60
N ASP A 372 -1.56 10.22 -24.00
CA ASP A 372 -0.49 11.21 -24.08
C ASP A 372 0.88 10.51 -24.13
N ASP A 373 1.96 11.31 -24.11
CA ASP A 373 3.34 10.85 -24.05
C ASP A 373 3.54 9.71 -23.03
N PRO A 374 4.13 8.56 -23.42
CA PRO A 374 4.26 7.40 -22.53
C PRO A 374 5.03 7.65 -21.23
N ASN A 375 5.98 8.59 -21.21
CA ASN A 375 6.71 8.93 -19.98
C ASN A 375 5.83 9.75 -19.03
N LEU A 376 4.99 10.63 -19.57
CA LEU A 376 3.97 11.34 -18.79
C LEU A 376 2.92 10.36 -18.26
N ALA A 377 2.33 9.54 -19.15
CA ALA A 377 1.30 8.58 -18.77
C ALA A 377 1.78 7.57 -17.71
N TRP A 378 3.03 7.13 -17.80
CA TRP A 378 3.64 6.29 -16.76
C TRP A 378 3.67 7.00 -15.41
N SER A 379 4.23 8.22 -15.35
CA SER A 379 4.39 8.96 -14.10
C SER A 379 3.05 9.26 -13.43
N GLU A 380 2.06 9.71 -14.20
CA GLU A 380 0.71 10.03 -13.71
C GLU A 380 -0.06 8.77 -13.28
N GLY A 381 0.07 7.68 -14.04
CA GLY A 381 -0.59 6.41 -13.74
C GLY A 381 0.02 5.68 -12.55
N PHE A 382 1.35 5.65 -12.45
CA PHE A 382 2.05 5.13 -11.27
C PHE A 382 1.68 5.93 -10.02
N SER A 383 1.62 7.25 -10.11
CA SER A 383 1.21 8.10 -8.97
C SER A 383 -0.20 7.80 -8.51
N THR A 384 -1.13 7.63 -9.45
CA THR A 384 -2.50 7.25 -9.15
C THR A 384 -2.58 5.84 -8.53
N TYR A 385 -1.83 4.88 -9.09
CA TYR A 385 -1.70 3.54 -8.55
C TYR A 385 -1.14 3.55 -7.12
N TRP A 386 -0.07 4.31 -6.87
CA TRP A 386 0.52 4.49 -5.54
C TRP A 386 -0.52 4.97 -4.52
N ALA A 387 -1.38 5.90 -4.91
CA ALA A 387 -2.45 6.40 -4.07
C ALA A 387 -3.45 5.32 -3.67
N MET A 388 -3.88 4.51 -4.65
CA MET A 388 -4.83 3.43 -4.45
C MET A 388 -4.25 2.31 -3.58
N VAL A 389 -3.05 1.83 -3.88
CA VAL A 389 -2.40 0.75 -3.10
C VAL A 389 -2.08 1.20 -1.67
N THR A 390 -1.64 2.45 -1.47
CA THR A 390 -1.34 2.97 -0.13
C THR A 390 -2.60 3.04 0.74
N ARG A 391 -3.77 3.29 0.13
CA ARG A 391 -5.08 3.23 0.79
C ARG A 391 -5.65 1.82 0.89
N GLY A 392 -5.08 0.85 0.17
CA GLY A 392 -5.61 -0.50 0.07
C GLY A 392 -6.98 -0.58 -0.61
N ALA A 393 -7.24 0.28 -1.61
CA ALA A 393 -8.51 0.32 -2.31
C ALA A 393 -8.34 0.78 -3.77
N PRO A 394 -9.04 0.16 -4.75
CA PRO A 394 -8.87 0.41 -6.19
C PRO A 394 -9.47 1.72 -6.70
N TRP A 395 -9.89 2.62 -5.81
CA TRP A 395 -10.72 3.76 -6.17
C TRP A 395 -9.95 5.07 -6.10
N TYR A 396 -9.89 5.78 -7.22
CA TYR A 396 -9.49 7.17 -7.27
C TYR A 396 -10.64 8.08 -6.85
N MET A 397 -10.32 9.20 -6.23
CA MET A 397 -11.26 10.25 -5.85
C MET A 397 -10.63 11.64 -6.01
N ASP A 398 -11.47 12.60 -6.35
CA ASP A 398 -11.15 14.02 -6.38
C ASP A 398 -12.46 14.75 -6.10
N SER A 399 -12.50 15.53 -5.01
CA SER A 399 -13.72 16.17 -4.57
C SER A 399 -13.72 17.65 -4.88
N ASN A 400 -14.82 18.11 -5.45
CA ASN A 400 -15.00 19.52 -5.75
C ASN A 400 -16.40 20.00 -5.34
N SER A 401 -16.60 21.30 -5.45
CA SER A 401 -17.89 21.96 -5.15
C SER A 401 -19.06 21.44 -6.00
N GLY A 402 -18.80 20.70 -7.08
CA GLY A 402 -19.77 20.05 -7.96
C GLY A 402 -20.16 18.62 -7.55
N GLY A 403 -19.49 18.02 -6.57
CA GLY A 403 -19.77 16.67 -6.09
C GLY A 403 -18.64 15.65 -6.27
N GLY A 404 -17.54 16.03 -6.94
CA GLY A 404 -16.36 15.18 -7.14
C GLY A 404 -16.43 14.22 -8.33
N TRP A 405 -15.30 13.56 -8.60
CA TRP A 405 -15.08 12.56 -9.64
C TRP A 405 -14.21 11.42 -9.10
N GLY A 406 -14.35 10.22 -9.68
CA GLY A 406 -13.58 9.04 -9.32
C GLY A 406 -13.88 7.88 -10.27
N TYR A 407 -13.01 6.86 -10.23
CA TYR A 407 -13.11 5.63 -11.01
C TYR A 407 -12.50 4.44 -10.27
N ASN A 408 -12.76 3.22 -10.75
CA ASN A 408 -12.23 1.97 -10.22
C ASN A 408 -11.13 1.41 -11.12
N ALA A 409 -9.89 1.32 -10.68
CA ALA A 409 -8.82 0.73 -11.48
C ALA A 409 -9.02 -0.77 -11.74
N ASP A 410 -9.66 -1.46 -10.80
CA ASP A 410 -10.01 -2.89 -10.87
C ASP A 410 -11.03 -3.14 -12.01
N THR A 411 -12.20 -2.50 -11.97
CA THR A 411 -13.30 -2.87 -12.89
C THR A 411 -13.47 -1.98 -14.13
N ASP A 412 -12.86 -0.80 -14.16
CA ASP A 412 -13.05 0.13 -15.29
C ASP A 412 -12.05 -0.15 -16.42
N VAL A 413 -12.43 0.23 -17.64
CA VAL A 413 -11.54 0.26 -18.81
C VAL A 413 -11.69 1.63 -19.46
N THR A 414 -10.84 2.56 -19.09
CA THR A 414 -10.99 3.99 -19.43
C THR A 414 -10.61 4.31 -20.88
N GLN A 415 -9.43 3.88 -21.35
CA GLN A 415 -9.01 4.05 -22.74
C GLN A 415 -7.89 3.10 -23.18
N THR A 416 -8.12 2.31 -24.22
CA THR A 416 -7.12 1.39 -24.77
C THR A 416 -6.38 1.93 -26.01
N PRO A 417 -5.07 1.68 -26.17
CA PRO A 417 -4.26 2.05 -27.33
C PRO A 417 -4.59 1.21 -28.58
N GLN A 418 -3.87 1.47 -29.67
CA GLN A 418 -4.02 0.65 -30.88
C GLN A 418 -3.40 -0.74 -30.67
N PRO A 419 -4.16 -1.84 -30.82
CA PRO A 419 -3.68 -3.20 -30.50
C PRO A 419 -2.49 -3.70 -31.35
N ASN A 420 -2.20 -3.03 -32.46
CA ASN A 420 -1.07 -3.34 -33.34
C ASN A 420 -0.20 -2.09 -33.58
N GLY A 421 -0.26 -1.11 -32.67
CA GLY A 421 0.60 0.06 -32.66
C GLY A 421 2.04 -0.28 -32.24
N PRO A 422 2.97 0.67 -32.36
CA PRO A 422 4.28 0.52 -31.74
C PRO A 422 4.17 0.57 -30.21
N MET A 423 5.15 -0.01 -29.49
CA MET A 423 5.17 0.02 -28.02
C MET A 423 5.41 1.42 -27.44
N ASN A 424 5.92 2.37 -28.24
CA ASN A 424 6.11 3.76 -27.85
C ASN A 424 4.94 4.68 -28.24
N GLN A 425 3.76 4.10 -28.49
CA GLN A 425 2.57 4.90 -28.81
C GLN A 425 2.04 5.61 -27.57
N ASP A 426 1.41 6.76 -27.77
CA ASP A 426 0.68 7.46 -26.71
C ASP A 426 -0.35 6.54 -26.03
N VAL A 427 -0.36 6.55 -24.70
CA VAL A 427 -1.23 5.72 -23.84
C VAL A 427 -1.85 6.57 -22.74
N SER A 428 -2.97 6.12 -22.19
CA SER A 428 -3.68 6.79 -21.09
C SER A 428 -2.99 6.50 -19.75
N GLU A 429 -2.89 7.50 -18.88
CA GLU A 429 -2.44 7.33 -17.49
C GLU A 429 -3.38 6.44 -16.66
N ASP A 430 -4.67 6.47 -16.96
CA ASP A 430 -5.66 5.61 -16.30
C ASP A 430 -5.42 4.15 -16.70
N MET A 431 -5.08 3.87 -17.96
CA MET A 431 -4.70 2.52 -18.41
C MET A 431 -3.47 1.99 -17.67
N ILE A 432 -2.46 2.84 -17.43
CA ILE A 432 -1.29 2.45 -16.62
C ILE A 432 -1.73 2.07 -15.21
N THR A 433 -2.59 2.87 -14.58
CA THR A 433 -3.12 2.59 -13.24
C THR A 433 -3.85 1.25 -13.19
N GLU A 434 -4.74 1.01 -14.15
CA GLU A 434 -5.49 -0.23 -14.32
C GLU A 434 -4.55 -1.44 -14.51
N ASP A 435 -3.57 -1.36 -15.43
CA ASP A 435 -2.57 -2.42 -15.64
C ASP A 435 -1.80 -2.76 -14.36
N LEU A 436 -1.35 -1.75 -13.61
CA LEU A 436 -0.60 -1.95 -12.36
C LEU A 436 -1.46 -2.51 -11.23
N TRP A 437 -2.75 -2.17 -11.21
CA TRP A 437 -3.72 -2.70 -10.26
C TRP A 437 -3.93 -4.19 -10.47
N ASP A 438 -4.38 -4.60 -11.65
CA ASP A 438 -4.65 -6.00 -12.04
C ASP A 438 -3.38 -6.88 -11.94
N ILE A 439 -2.19 -6.33 -12.20
CA ILE A 439 -0.94 -7.09 -12.02
C ILE A 439 -0.68 -7.38 -10.53
N GLY A 440 -1.22 -6.56 -9.62
CA GLY A 440 -0.87 -6.54 -8.20
C GLY A 440 -1.85 -7.23 -7.23
N ASP A 441 -3.06 -7.60 -7.64
CA ASP A 441 -4.18 -7.87 -6.73
C ASP A 441 -4.63 -9.35 -6.61
N ALA A 442 -3.91 -10.33 -7.19
CA ALA A 442 -4.20 -11.76 -7.04
C ALA A 442 -4.36 -12.24 -5.56
N PRO A 443 -5.21 -13.27 -5.23
CA PRO A 443 -5.80 -14.28 -6.13
C PRO A 443 -7.30 -14.71 -5.91
N SER A 444 -7.88 -15.34 -6.95
CA SER A 444 -9.14 -16.13 -7.01
C SER A 444 -10.48 -15.43 -6.67
N GLY A 445 -11.31 -15.24 -7.70
CA GLY A 445 -12.58 -14.50 -7.64
C GLY A 445 -12.54 -13.17 -8.39
N ASP A 446 -11.34 -12.81 -8.81
CA ASP A 446 -11.02 -11.61 -9.58
C ASP A 446 -11.49 -11.66 -11.04
N ASP A 447 -11.50 -10.51 -11.71
CA ASP A 447 -11.93 -10.40 -13.10
C ASP A 447 -10.82 -10.73 -14.13
N ASP A 448 -9.60 -11.01 -13.65
CA ASP A 448 -8.44 -11.41 -14.46
C ASP A 448 -7.74 -12.72 -13.99
N PRO A 449 -6.86 -13.33 -14.82
CA PRO A 449 -6.21 -14.61 -14.54
C PRO A 449 -4.86 -14.52 -13.81
N MET A 450 -4.51 -13.38 -13.19
CA MET A 450 -3.31 -13.22 -12.36
C MET A 450 -3.39 -14.12 -11.13
N THR A 451 -2.32 -14.89 -10.90
CA THR A 451 -2.25 -15.90 -9.84
C THR A 451 -1.13 -15.66 -8.83
N THR A 452 -0.22 -14.72 -9.15
CA THR A 452 0.97 -14.41 -8.34
C THR A 452 1.17 -12.91 -8.15
N GLY A 453 0.15 -12.10 -8.43
CA GLY A 453 0.18 -10.65 -8.26
C GLY A 453 0.37 -10.26 -6.79
N ASN A 454 1.18 -9.23 -6.56
CA ASN A 454 1.34 -8.61 -5.25
C ASN A 454 1.69 -7.14 -5.45
N HIS A 455 0.88 -6.23 -4.95
CA HIS A 455 1.15 -4.80 -5.11
C HIS A 455 2.51 -4.37 -4.55
N GLY A 456 3.01 -5.05 -3.52
CA GLY A 456 4.36 -4.81 -3.02
C GLY A 456 5.45 -5.18 -4.02
N ASP A 457 5.26 -6.23 -4.82
CA ASP A 457 6.17 -6.57 -5.91
C ASP A 457 6.12 -5.55 -7.04
N VAL A 458 4.92 -5.10 -7.42
CA VAL A 458 4.72 -4.03 -8.40
C VAL A 458 5.46 -2.75 -7.97
N LEU A 459 5.25 -2.31 -6.73
CA LEU A 459 5.90 -1.12 -6.18
C LEU A 459 7.43 -1.25 -6.10
N ARG A 460 7.96 -2.46 -5.86
CA ARG A 460 9.41 -2.69 -5.76
C ARG A 460 10.13 -2.61 -7.10
N ILE A 461 9.43 -2.61 -8.23
CA ILE A 461 10.05 -2.39 -9.55
C ILE A 461 10.74 -1.02 -9.63
N GLU A 462 10.19 0.01 -8.97
CA GLU A 462 10.79 1.35 -8.88
C GLU A 462 12.24 1.30 -8.33
N PRO A 463 12.48 0.91 -7.06
CA PRO A 463 13.82 0.92 -6.49
C PRO A 463 14.72 -0.22 -6.99
N LEU A 464 14.16 -1.38 -7.34
CA LEU A 464 14.96 -2.55 -7.69
C LEU A 464 15.39 -2.59 -9.16
N TYR A 465 14.63 -1.94 -10.04
CA TYR A 465 14.91 -1.94 -11.47
C TYR A 465 14.97 -0.53 -12.06
N LEU A 466 13.85 0.21 -12.10
CA LEU A 466 13.73 1.45 -12.88
C LEU A 466 14.74 2.51 -12.47
N ARG A 467 15.03 2.61 -11.16
CA ARG A 467 16.06 3.52 -10.61
C ARG A 467 17.43 3.37 -11.24
N THR A 468 17.83 2.15 -11.62
CA THR A 468 19.23 1.84 -11.98
C THR A 468 19.41 1.21 -13.36
N ALA A 469 18.31 0.78 -13.99
CA ALA A 469 18.33 0.04 -15.23
C ALA A 469 18.82 0.89 -16.41
N THR A 470 19.47 0.21 -17.36
CA THR A 470 19.63 0.75 -18.72
C THR A 470 18.42 0.31 -19.52
N LEU A 471 17.52 1.27 -19.76
CA LEU A 471 16.23 1.06 -20.39
C LEU A 471 16.36 0.63 -21.86
N ARG A 472 15.44 -0.21 -22.31
CA ARG A 472 15.43 -0.71 -23.69
C ARG A 472 14.85 0.35 -24.61
N ASN A 473 15.56 0.66 -25.69
CA ASN A 473 15.08 1.61 -26.70
C ASN A 473 14.07 0.95 -27.66
N VAL A 474 12.95 0.50 -27.11
CA VAL A 474 11.82 -0.11 -27.85
C VAL A 474 10.48 0.54 -27.50
N GLY A 475 10.34 1.04 -26.26
CA GLY A 475 9.32 2.00 -25.84
C GLY A 475 9.73 3.44 -26.15
N GLU A 476 9.10 4.39 -25.47
CA GLU A 476 9.48 5.81 -25.54
C GLU A 476 10.82 6.04 -24.82
N ALA A 477 11.53 7.11 -25.18
CA ALA A 477 12.85 7.38 -24.62
C ALA A 477 12.77 7.94 -23.19
N GLY A 478 12.67 7.06 -22.20
CA GLY A 478 12.51 7.37 -20.78
C GLY A 478 11.76 6.22 -20.10
N VAL A 479 11.50 6.29 -18.80
CA VAL A 479 10.67 5.28 -18.13
C VAL A 479 9.24 5.29 -18.67
N ASP A 480 8.77 4.14 -19.14
CA ASP A 480 7.38 3.91 -19.55
C ASP A 480 6.88 2.51 -19.11
N LEU A 481 5.66 2.13 -19.52
CA LEU A 481 5.07 0.82 -19.23
C LEU A 481 5.95 -0.36 -19.69
N VAL A 482 6.66 -0.21 -20.82
CA VAL A 482 7.51 -1.28 -21.36
C VAL A 482 8.67 -1.55 -20.40
N ASP A 483 9.27 -0.50 -19.86
CA ASP A 483 10.37 -0.65 -18.92
C ASP A 483 9.92 -1.25 -17.59
N PHE A 484 8.73 -0.91 -17.12
CA PHE A 484 8.13 -1.59 -15.97
C PHE A 484 7.95 -3.09 -16.22
N LEU A 485 7.33 -3.47 -17.34
CA LEU A 485 7.10 -4.88 -17.70
C LEU A 485 8.42 -5.65 -17.89
N ASP A 486 9.42 -5.01 -18.50
CA ASP A 486 10.78 -5.54 -18.59
C ASP A 486 11.36 -5.82 -17.19
N GLY A 487 11.21 -4.87 -16.26
CA GLY A 487 11.63 -5.00 -14.87
C GLY A 487 10.89 -6.11 -14.13
N TRP A 488 9.57 -6.19 -14.31
CA TRP A 488 8.72 -7.22 -13.74
C TRP A 488 9.20 -8.62 -14.12
N PHE A 489 9.34 -8.89 -15.42
CA PHE A 489 9.78 -10.21 -15.89
C PHE A 489 11.24 -10.53 -15.55
N LEU A 490 12.11 -9.51 -15.40
CA LEU A 490 13.48 -9.72 -14.96
C LEU A 490 13.59 -10.06 -13.46
N LEU A 491 12.74 -9.48 -12.61
CA LEU A 491 12.76 -9.69 -11.17
C LEU A 491 11.94 -10.91 -10.73
N HIS A 492 10.80 -11.14 -11.37
CA HIS A 492 9.83 -12.19 -10.96
C HIS A 492 9.83 -13.41 -11.90
N GLY A 493 10.55 -13.35 -13.04
CA GLY A 493 10.56 -14.42 -14.03
C GLY A 493 9.28 -14.47 -14.87
N LEU A 494 9.10 -15.52 -15.67
CA LEU A 494 8.06 -15.62 -16.70
C LEU A 494 6.80 -16.39 -16.26
N THR A 495 6.72 -16.82 -15.00
CA THR A 495 5.59 -17.64 -14.50
C THR A 495 4.26 -16.91 -14.57
N SER A 496 4.26 -15.58 -14.35
CA SER A 496 3.06 -14.75 -14.43
C SER A 496 2.71 -14.31 -15.86
N CYS A 497 3.45 -14.77 -16.88
CA CYS A 497 3.34 -14.15 -18.21
C CYS A 497 1.96 -14.28 -18.85
N ASP A 498 1.27 -15.42 -18.71
CA ASP A 498 -0.08 -15.56 -19.26
C ASP A 498 -1.09 -14.63 -18.57
N GLY A 499 -0.93 -14.42 -17.25
CA GLY A 499 -1.73 -13.47 -16.48
C GLY A 499 -1.50 -12.03 -16.96
N VAL A 500 -0.23 -11.59 -16.95
CA VAL A 500 0.15 -10.25 -17.44
C VAL A 500 -0.28 -10.06 -18.90
N ARG A 501 -0.17 -11.08 -19.75
CA ARG A 501 -0.62 -11.03 -21.14
C ARG A 501 -2.13 -10.85 -21.26
N SER A 502 -2.90 -11.50 -20.39
CA SER A 502 -4.35 -11.33 -20.36
C SER A 502 -4.73 -9.89 -20.00
N VAL A 503 -4.10 -9.31 -18.99
CA VAL A 503 -4.32 -7.92 -18.55
C VAL A 503 -3.87 -6.93 -19.62
N VAL A 504 -2.56 -6.88 -19.88
CA VAL A 504 -1.92 -5.84 -20.68
C VAL A 504 -2.33 -5.92 -22.14
N THR A 505 -2.34 -7.11 -22.74
CA THR A 505 -2.63 -7.29 -24.17
C THR A 505 -4.07 -7.70 -24.43
N GLY A 506 -4.67 -8.53 -23.57
CA GLY A 506 -6.05 -8.98 -23.72
C GLY A 506 -7.06 -7.89 -23.41
N THR A 507 -7.02 -7.37 -22.18
CA THR A 507 -7.97 -6.36 -21.68
C THR A 507 -7.57 -4.96 -22.14
N ARG A 508 -6.32 -4.54 -21.89
CA ARG A 508 -5.86 -3.18 -22.19
C ARG A 508 -5.32 -2.98 -23.61
N SER A 509 -5.19 -4.04 -24.40
CA SER A 509 -4.74 -3.98 -25.81
C SER A 509 -3.35 -3.36 -26.05
N PHE A 510 -2.51 -3.25 -25.01
CA PHE A 510 -1.15 -2.77 -25.18
C PHE A 510 -0.25 -3.86 -25.83
N PRO A 511 0.46 -3.54 -26.93
CA PRO A 511 1.18 -4.53 -27.74
C PRO A 511 2.60 -4.79 -27.21
N TYR A 512 2.74 -5.20 -25.94
CA TYR A 512 4.04 -5.53 -25.35
C TYR A 512 4.71 -6.73 -26.05
N ASP A 513 6.03 -6.65 -26.24
CA ASP A 513 6.85 -7.71 -26.81
C ASP A 513 7.26 -8.74 -25.73
N TYR A 514 6.49 -9.83 -25.64
CA TYR A 514 6.77 -10.96 -24.75
C TYR A 514 8.00 -11.81 -25.13
N ALA A 515 8.86 -11.34 -26.05
CA ALA A 515 10.23 -11.81 -26.24
C ALA A 515 11.27 -10.84 -25.66
N GLY A 516 10.87 -10.08 -24.63
CA GLY A 516 11.66 -9.11 -23.89
C GLY A 516 12.88 -9.68 -23.14
N PRO A 517 13.54 -8.85 -22.30
CA PRO A 517 14.83 -9.17 -21.69
C PRO A 517 14.77 -10.34 -20.69
N GLY A 518 13.61 -10.63 -20.11
CA GLY A 518 13.37 -11.82 -19.28
C GLY A 518 13.35 -13.15 -20.05
N GLY A 519 13.33 -13.10 -21.39
CA GLY A 519 13.20 -14.25 -22.27
C GLY A 519 11.82 -14.29 -22.94
N SER A 520 11.64 -15.27 -23.85
CA SER A 520 10.34 -15.48 -24.49
C SER A 520 9.39 -16.14 -23.51
N CYS A 521 8.23 -15.52 -23.31
CA CYS A 521 7.15 -16.15 -22.57
C CYS A 521 6.80 -17.51 -23.18
N PRO A 522 6.59 -18.53 -22.34
CA PRO A 522 6.31 -19.90 -22.77
C PRO A 522 5.02 -20.05 -23.58
#